data_AF-A0A7J2TY45-F1
#
_entry.id   AF-A0A7J2TY45-F1
#
_cell.length_a   1.000
_cell.length_b   1.000
_cell.length_c   1.000
_cell.angle_alpha   90.00
_cell.angle_beta   90.00
_cell.angle_gamma   90.00
#
_symmetry.space_group_name_H-M   'P 1'
#
loop_
_entity.id
_entity.type
_entity.pdbx_description
1 polymer ?
#
loop_
_entity_poly.entity_id
_entity_poly.type
_entity_poly.pdbx_seq_one_letter_code
_entity_poly.pdbx_strand_id
1 'polypeptide(L)'
;MRLAKFYITTPIYYVNDKPHLGHFYTTLIADVLARWHRLKGEEVFFLTGTDENSQKNVKAAEKVGKDVKQYVDEMASIWKETWRKLNISFDDFIRTTEERH
;
A
#
# COMPACT_ATOMS: atom_id res chain seq x y z
N MET A 1 -0.77 15.69 28.93
CA MET A 1 -1.91 15.62 27.99
C MET A 1 -1.65 14.47 27.03
N ARG A 2 -2.57 13.51 26.85
CA ARG A 2 -2.39 12.43 25.88
C ARG A 2 -2.66 13.01 24.49
N LEU A 3 -1.70 12.94 23.56
CA LEU A 3 -1.92 13.37 22.18
C LEU A 3 -3.04 12.49 21.59
N ALA A 4 -3.98 13.10 20.87
CA ALA A 4 -5.04 12.34 20.21
C ALA A 4 -4.40 11.39 19.18
N LYS A 5 -4.92 10.16 19.09
CA LYS A 5 -4.46 9.16 18.12
C LYS A 5 -5.35 9.19 16.89
N PHE A 6 -4.75 9.14 15.71
CA PHE A 6 -5.46 9.10 14.44
C PHE A 6 -4.94 7.95 13.58
N TYR A 7 -5.82 7.02 13.24
CA TYR A 7 -5.50 5.89 12.37
C TYR A 7 -6.25 6.04 11.06
N ILE A 8 -5.52 6.01 9.94
CA ILE A 8 -6.09 6.08 8.60
C ILE A 8 -5.52 4.97 7.72
N THR A 9 -6.37 4.44 6.84
CA THR A 9 -6.00 3.38 5.91
C THR A 9 -6.42 3.72 4.48
N THR A 10 -5.75 3.08 3.52
CA THR A 10 -6.32 2.85 2.19
C THR A 10 -6.86 1.41 2.12
N PRO A 11 -7.62 1.06 1.08
CA PRO A 11 -7.66 -0.32 0.64
C PRO A 11 -6.24 -0.84 0.39
N ILE A 12 -6.04 -2.14 0.52
CA ILE A 12 -4.88 -2.83 -0.04
C ILE A 12 -5.16 -3.18 -1.50
N TYR A 13 -4.15 -3.07 -2.36
CA TYR A 13 -4.35 -3.11 -3.81
C TYR A 13 -3.94 -4.45 -4.41
N TYR A 14 -4.76 -4.98 -5.35
CA TYR A 14 -4.37 -6.15 -6.11
C TYR A 14 -3.13 -5.88 -6.95
N VAL A 15 -2.13 -6.74 -6.84
CA VAL A 15 -0.83 -6.60 -7.54
C VAL A 15 -0.78 -7.29 -8.90
N ASN A 16 -1.94 -7.54 -9.52
CA ASN A 16 -2.02 -8.15 -10.84
C ASN A 16 -1.58 -7.21 -11.97
N ASP A 17 -1.33 -5.93 -11.67
CA ASP A 17 -0.71 -4.94 -12.56
C ASP A 17 -0.05 -3.82 -11.74
N LYS A 18 0.66 -2.91 -12.42
CA LYS A 18 1.35 -1.76 -11.83
C LYS A 18 0.35 -0.72 -11.29
N PRO A 19 0.77 0.13 -10.32
CA PRO A 19 -0.05 1.24 -9.84
C PRO A 19 -0.46 2.17 -10.99
N HIS A 20 -1.64 2.77 -10.87
CA HIS A 20 -2.19 3.72 -11.84
C HIS A 20 -2.95 4.84 -11.11
N LEU A 21 -3.47 5.82 -11.85
CA LEU A 21 -4.06 7.03 -11.29
C LEU A 21 -5.19 6.77 -10.27
N GLY A 22 -6.05 5.78 -10.52
CA GLY A 22 -7.08 5.39 -9.56
C GLY A 22 -6.54 4.95 -8.19
N HIS A 23 -5.47 4.16 -8.16
CA HIS A 23 -4.79 3.78 -6.91
C HIS A 23 -4.14 4.98 -6.25
N PHE A 24 -3.49 5.84 -7.04
CA PHE A 24 -2.84 7.04 -6.53
C PHE A 24 -3.84 8.00 -5.88
N TYR A 25 -5.02 8.21 -6.49
CA TYR A 25 -6.05 9.11 -5.96
C TYR A 25 -6.46 8.73 -4.53
N THR A 26 -6.75 7.46 -4.29
CA THR A 26 -7.11 6.96 -2.96
C THR A 26 -5.97 7.13 -1.96
N THR A 27 -4.75 6.74 -2.35
CA THR A 27 -3.55 6.88 -1.50
C THR A 27 -3.25 8.35 -1.18
N LEU A 28 -3.44 9.25 -2.14
CA LEU A 28 -3.21 10.68 -1.96
C LEU A 28 -4.19 11.30 -0.98
N ILE A 29 -5.48 10.94 -1.04
CA ILE A 29 -6.47 11.44 -0.07
C ILE A 29 -6.10 11.02 1.35
N ALA A 30 -5.73 9.75 1.54
CA ALA A 30 -5.29 9.25 2.84
C ALA A 30 -4.02 9.97 3.31
N ASP A 31 -3.06 10.23 2.41
CA ASP A 31 -1.83 10.96 2.71
C ASP A 31 -2.10 12.41 3.14
N VAL A 32 -2.98 13.12 2.44
CA VAL A 32 -3.36 14.50 2.78
C VAL A 32 -3.97 14.56 4.18
N LEU A 33 -4.86 13.63 4.51
CA LEU A 33 -5.45 13.55 5.85
C LEU A 33 -4.41 13.18 6.91
N ALA A 34 -3.55 12.19 6.65
CA ALA A 34 -2.48 11.82 7.57
C ALA A 34 -1.57 13.02 7.88
N ARG A 35 -1.15 13.76 6.86
CA ARG A 35 -0.35 14.99 7.00
C ARG A 35 -1.08 16.08 7.78
N TRP A 36 -2.36 16.30 7.50
CA TRP A 36 -3.18 17.27 8.23
C TRP A 36 -3.25 16.94 9.73
N HIS A 37 -3.50 15.68 10.08
CA HIS A 37 -3.54 15.26 11.49
C HIS A 37 -2.16 15.35 12.17
N ARG A 38 -1.07 15.05 11.45
CA ARG A 38 0.30 15.29 11.96
C ARG A 38 0.56 16.78 12.21
N LEU A 39 0.11 17.66 11.31
CA LEU A 39 0.23 19.12 11.47
C LEU A 39 -0.54 19.65 12.69
N LYS A 40 -1.64 19.00 13.09
CA LYS A 40 -2.37 19.29 14.33
C LYS A 40 -1.67 18.79 15.60
N GLY A 41 -0.56 18.07 15.47
CA GLY A 41 0.19 17.49 16.58
C GLY A 41 -0.36 16.14 17.07
N GLU A 42 -1.18 15.44 16.28
CA GLU A 42 -1.73 14.14 16.66
C GLU A 42 -0.72 12.99 16.41
N GLU A 43 -0.86 11.89 17.16
CA GLU A 43 -0.12 10.65 16.91
C GLU A 43 -0.83 9.91 15.77
N VAL A 44 -0.24 9.97 14.57
CA VAL A 44 -0.83 9.41 13.34
C VAL A 44 -0.20 8.07 12.99
N PHE A 45 -1.04 7.11 12.60
CA PHE A 45 -0.62 5.92 11.87
C PHE A 45 -1.38 5.84 10.54
N PHE A 46 -0.66 5.78 9.43
CA PHE A 46 -1.19 5.65 8.08
C PHE A 46 -0.74 4.32 7.47
N LEU A 47 -1.70 3.41 7.26
CA LEU A 47 -1.47 2.10 6.66
C LEU A 47 -1.94 2.04 5.20
N THR A 48 -1.09 1.54 4.32
CA THR A 48 -1.45 1.11 2.96
C THR A 48 -0.86 -0.27 2.68
N GLY A 49 -1.07 -0.85 1.50
CA GLY A 49 -0.53 -2.18 1.22
C GLY A 49 -1.03 -2.86 -0.05
N THR A 50 -0.72 -4.14 -0.15
CA THR A 50 -1.01 -4.98 -1.32
C THR A 50 -1.78 -6.25 -0.95
N ASP A 51 -2.79 -6.57 -1.74
CA ASP A 51 -3.51 -7.85 -1.71
C ASP A 51 -2.88 -8.82 -2.70
N GLU A 52 -2.22 -9.82 -2.14
CA GLU A 52 -1.38 -10.77 -2.86
C GLU A 52 -2.05 -12.15 -3.01
N ASN A 53 -3.13 -12.41 -2.26
CA ASN A 53 -3.83 -13.70 -2.22
C ASN A 53 -5.02 -13.74 -3.20
N SER A 54 -4.77 -13.46 -4.48
CA SER A 54 -5.80 -13.36 -5.52
C SER A 54 -5.51 -14.24 -6.73
N GLN A 55 -6.56 -14.87 -7.28
CA GLN A 55 -6.48 -15.60 -8.56
C GLN A 55 -6.00 -14.71 -9.72
N LYS A 56 -6.22 -13.38 -9.63
CA LYS A 56 -5.73 -12.43 -10.63
C LYS A 56 -4.21 -12.36 -10.65
N ASN A 57 -3.55 -12.49 -9.49
CA ASN A 57 -2.09 -12.49 -9.38
C ASN A 57 -1.51 -13.77 -9.98
N VAL A 58 -2.15 -14.93 -9.74
CA VAL A 58 -1.75 -16.20 -10.36
C VAL A 58 -1.79 -16.09 -11.88
N LYS A 59 -2.92 -15.64 -12.45
CA LYS A 59 -3.06 -15.45 -13.90
C LYS A 59 -2.08 -14.43 -14.47
N ALA A 60 -1.74 -13.38 -13.73
CA ALA A 60 -0.76 -12.40 -14.15
C ALA A 60 0.66 -12.98 -14.18
N ALA A 61 1.03 -13.76 -13.16
CA ALA A 61 2.31 -14.46 -13.07
C ALA A 61 2.48 -15.48 -14.20
N GLU A 62 1.44 -16.29 -14.47
CA GLU A 62 1.41 -17.27 -15.58
C GLU A 62 1.64 -16.60 -16.94
N LYS A 63 0.97 -15.46 -17.20
CA LYS A 63 1.12 -14.71 -18.45
C LYS A 63 2.55 -14.23 -18.72
N VAL A 64 3.32 -13.98 -17.68
CA VAL A 64 4.72 -13.54 -17.77
C VAL A 64 5.71 -14.66 -17.48
N GLY A 65 5.24 -15.91 -17.32
CA GLY A 65 6.08 -17.08 -17.08
C GLY A 65 6.85 -17.05 -15.77
N LYS A 66 6.29 -16.43 -14.71
CA LYS A 66 6.92 -16.32 -13.38
C LYS A 66 6.21 -17.19 -12.34
N ASP A 67 6.97 -17.63 -11.35
CA ASP A 67 6.40 -18.15 -10.11
C ASP A 67 5.55 -17.07 -9.41
N VAL A 68 4.44 -17.47 -8.79
CA VAL A 68 3.47 -16.54 -8.19
C VAL A 68 4.11 -15.78 -7.05
N LYS A 69 4.90 -16.45 -6.19
CA LYS A 69 5.57 -15.79 -5.06
C LYS A 69 6.57 -14.77 -5.57
N GLN A 70 7.39 -15.14 -6.55
CA GLN A 70 8.32 -14.20 -7.18
C GLN A 70 7.58 -13.00 -7.79
N TYR A 71 6.47 -13.23 -8.49
CA TYR A 71 5.68 -12.17 -9.11
C TYR A 71 5.12 -11.19 -8.07
N VAL A 72 4.51 -11.67 -6.99
CA VAL A 72 3.94 -10.78 -5.96
C VAL A 72 5.02 -10.07 -5.16
N ASP A 73 6.18 -10.70 -4.92
CA ASP A 73 7.35 -10.06 -4.27
C ASP A 73 7.87 -8.88 -5.11
N GLU A 74 8.04 -9.08 -6.43
CA GLU A 74 8.47 -8.02 -7.34
C GLU A 74 7.43 -6.89 -7.43
N MET A 75 6.15 -7.25 -7.57
CA MET A 75 5.09 -6.26 -7.68
C MET A 75 4.92 -5.45 -6.40
N ALA A 76 4.94 -6.07 -5.22
CA ALA A 76 4.88 -5.36 -3.95
C ALA A 76 6.02 -4.33 -3.83
N SER A 77 7.23 -4.69 -4.28
CA SER A 77 8.37 -3.77 -4.35
C SER A 77 8.10 -2.57 -5.27
N ILE A 78 7.58 -2.80 -6.48
CA ILE A 78 7.19 -1.75 -7.43
C ILE A 78 6.15 -0.80 -6.82
N TRP A 79 5.12 -1.34 -6.16
CA TRP A 79 4.06 -0.56 -5.52
C TRP A 79 4.61 0.30 -4.38
N LYS A 80 5.37 -0.30 -3.46
CA LYS A 80 5.99 0.41 -2.33
C LYS A 80 6.93 1.51 -2.79
N GLU A 81 7.74 1.25 -3.81
CA GLU A 81 8.67 2.22 -4.36
C GLU A 81 7.96 3.35 -5.11
N THR A 82 6.85 3.05 -5.80
CA THR A 82 6.03 4.09 -6.46
C THR A 82 5.49 5.09 -5.43
N TRP A 83 4.96 4.62 -4.31
CA TRP A 83 4.49 5.48 -3.23
C TRP A 83 5.61 6.31 -2.58
N ARG A 84 6.80 5.72 -2.41
CA ARG A 84 7.98 6.46 -1.93
C ARG A 84 8.40 7.57 -2.90
N LYS A 85 8.47 7.28 -4.21
CA LYS A 85 8.81 8.26 -5.25
C LYS A 85 7.80 9.41 -5.34
N LEU A 86 6.54 9.13 -5.04
CA LEU A 86 5.46 10.12 -4.96
C LEU A 86 5.38 10.83 -3.60
N ASN A 87 6.32 10.56 -2.69
CA ASN A 87 6.39 11.14 -1.36
C ASN A 87 5.11 10.89 -0.53
N ILE A 88 4.51 9.70 -0.64
CA ILE A 88 3.42 9.28 0.24
C ILE A 88 4.00 8.95 1.62
N SER A 89 3.41 9.52 2.67
CA SER A 89 3.85 9.43 4.06
C SER A 89 3.15 8.32 4.85
N PHE A 90 3.05 7.12 4.26
CA PHE A 90 2.56 5.95 5.01
C PHE A 90 3.56 5.57 6.10
N ASP A 91 3.06 5.16 7.26
CA ASP A 91 3.87 4.66 8.37
C ASP A 91 4.19 3.17 8.21
N ASP A 92 3.30 2.43 7.54
CA ASP A 92 3.50 1.02 7.21
C ASP A 92 2.89 0.64 5.85
N PHE A 93 3.46 -0.40 5.24
CA PHE A 93 3.03 -1.02 4.00
C PHE A 93 2.85 -2.51 4.25
N ILE A 94 1.60 -2.96 4.42
CA ILE A 94 1.28 -4.36 4.71
C ILE A 94 1.14 -5.17 3.42
N ARG A 95 1.56 -6.44 3.47
CA ARG A 95 1.37 -7.42 2.40
C ARG A 95 0.60 -8.60 2.97
N THR A 96 -0.40 -9.11 2.25
CA THR A 96 -1.21 -10.23 2.75
C THR A 96 -0.47 -11.58 2.77
N THR A 97 0.76 -11.63 2.28
CA THR A 97 1.65 -12.81 2.30
C THR A 97 2.64 -12.80 3.48
N GLU A 98 2.73 -11.70 4.22
CA GLU A 98 3.58 -11.61 5.41
C GLU A 98 2.90 -12.31 6.60
N GLU A 99 3.69 -13.00 7.45
CA GLU A 99 3.18 -13.72 8.64
C GLU A 99 2.43 -12.81 9.63
N ARG A 100 2.79 -11.52 9.66
CA ARG A 100 2.20 -10.52 10.55
C ARG A 100 0.82 -10.00 10.11
N HIS A 101 0.34 -10.43 8.94
CA HIS A 101 -0.97 -10.06 8.41
C HIS A 101 -2.09 -10.75 9.16
#